data_AF-A0A9P5NYK1-F1
#
_entry.id   AF-A0A9P5NYK1-F1
#
_cell.length_a   1.000
_cell.length_b   1.000
_cell.length_c   1.000
_cell.angle_alpha   90.00
_cell.angle_beta   90.00
_cell.angle_gamma   90.00
#
_symmetry.space_group_name_H-M   'P 1'
#
loop_
_entity.id
_entity.type
_entity.pdbx_description
1 polymer ?
#
loop_
_entity_poly.entity_id
_entity_poly.type
_entity_poly.pdbx_seq_one_letter_code
_entity_poly.pdbx_strand_id
1 'polypeptide(L)'
;MGDDTPKRSNQGDEMSGQFDRSIALVRNYSSRIEREYVRPILTNGRVFFGERPITTTFVTIFCSLGLFPVVFFLGLSVFTFTVFVASALGIAIAASTIFILAFFVALVSVLAAAFFLSILLTILALASFIFLRLVVLASMQGRSGVAVWANEMKHYLLYTIKGNQRNEQALTLQDDTFSDSTNDSGILIQPEKPASEDDTLQQKSN
;
A
#
# COMPACT_ATOMS: atom_id res chain seq x y z
N MET A 1 0.91 39.78 6.41
CA MET A 1 1.02 39.97 4.96
C MET A 1 1.56 38.65 4.43
N GLY A 2 0.67 37.68 4.21
CA GLY A 2 1.01 36.33 3.80
C GLY A 2 1.35 36.31 2.32
N ASP A 3 2.42 35.61 1.98
CA ASP A 3 2.84 35.37 0.60
C ASP A 3 2.62 33.88 0.33
N ASP A 4 1.36 33.52 0.13
CA ASP A 4 0.91 32.18 -0.23
C ASP A 4 1.17 31.97 -1.73
N THR A 5 2.44 31.76 -2.09
CA THR A 5 2.79 31.38 -3.46
C THR A 5 2.70 29.86 -3.64
N PRO A 6 2.00 29.40 -4.70
CA PRO A 6 1.65 27.99 -4.86
C PRO A 6 2.87 27.16 -5.30
N LYS A 7 3.38 26.31 -4.41
CA LYS A 7 4.52 25.38 -4.61
C LYS A 7 4.29 24.25 -5.65
N ARG A 8 3.23 24.30 -6.47
CA ARG A 8 2.84 23.20 -7.37
C ARG A 8 3.42 23.24 -8.79
N SER A 9 4.09 24.31 -9.22
CA SER A 9 4.66 24.38 -10.59
C SER A 9 6.06 23.77 -10.73
N ASN A 10 6.91 23.83 -9.70
CA ASN A 10 8.32 23.44 -9.84
C ASN A 10 8.55 21.94 -10.13
N GLN A 11 7.65 21.04 -9.70
CA GLN A 11 7.84 19.60 -9.92
C GLN A 11 7.55 19.19 -11.39
N GLY A 12 6.65 19.90 -12.07
CA GLY A 12 6.39 19.68 -13.50
C GLY A 12 7.52 20.21 -14.39
N ASP A 13 8.15 21.31 -13.98
CA ASP A 13 9.27 21.93 -14.69
C ASP A 13 10.55 21.06 -14.59
N GLU A 14 10.76 20.39 -13.45
CA GLU A 14 11.89 19.46 -13.30
C GLU A 14 11.69 18.18 -14.14
N MET A 15 10.48 17.63 -14.19
CA MET A 15 10.18 16.44 -15.00
C MET A 15 10.28 16.72 -16.51
N SER A 16 9.77 17.86 -16.96
CA SER A 16 9.89 18.28 -18.37
C SER A 16 11.35 18.48 -18.77
N GLY A 17 12.19 19.05 -17.89
CA GLY A 17 13.63 19.16 -18.11
C GLY A 17 14.35 17.81 -18.28
N GLN A 18 13.93 16.76 -17.58
CA GLN A 18 14.49 15.40 -17.76
C GLN A 18 14.08 14.78 -19.10
N PHE A 19 12.86 15.02 -19.56
CA PHE A 19 12.42 14.60 -20.90
C PHE A 19 13.18 15.33 -21.99
N ASP A 20 13.34 16.65 -21.90
CA ASP A 20 14.08 17.44 -22.88
C ASP A 20 15.54 17.01 -22.96
N ARG A 21 16.17 16.71 -21.82
CA ARG A 21 17.54 16.17 -21.79
C ARG A 21 17.63 14.80 -22.45
N SER A 22 16.66 13.91 -22.19
CA SER A 22 16.62 12.58 -22.78
C SER A 22 16.40 12.64 -24.30
N ILE A 23 15.50 13.52 -24.76
CA ILE A 23 15.24 13.78 -26.18
C ILE A 23 16.48 14.36 -26.85
N ALA A 24 17.15 15.34 -26.24
CA ALA A 24 18.38 15.91 -26.75
C ALA A 24 19.48 14.86 -26.89
N LEU A 25 19.57 13.93 -25.94
CA LEU A 25 20.54 12.84 -25.94
C LEU A 25 20.26 11.84 -27.07
N VAL A 26 19.03 11.34 -27.19
CA VAL A 26 18.61 10.45 -28.29
C VAL A 26 18.82 11.12 -29.65
N ARG A 27 18.51 12.41 -29.78
CA ARG A 27 18.72 13.18 -31.01
C ARG A 27 20.19 13.32 -31.36
N ASN A 28 21.06 13.56 -30.36
CA ASN A 28 22.49 13.67 -30.58
C ASN A 28 23.08 12.31 -31.02
N TYR A 29 22.70 11.22 -30.35
CA TYR A 29 23.08 9.85 -30.78
C TYR A 29 22.58 9.51 -32.18
N SER A 30 21.32 9.81 -32.49
CA SER A 30 20.74 9.60 -33.82
C SER A 30 21.50 10.40 -34.88
N SER A 31 21.79 11.68 -34.63
CA SER A 31 22.53 12.53 -35.56
C SER A 31 23.96 12.05 -35.80
N ARG A 32 24.60 11.47 -34.77
CA ARG A 32 25.93 10.89 -34.86
C ARG A 32 25.91 9.62 -35.70
N ILE A 33 24.95 8.73 -35.47
CA ILE A 33 24.78 7.51 -36.26
C ILE A 33 24.51 7.84 -37.73
N GLU A 34 23.64 8.81 -37.98
CA GLU A 34 23.34 9.27 -39.34
C GLU A 34 24.60 9.76 -40.06
N ARG A 35 25.41 10.58 -39.37
CA ARG A 35 26.60 11.18 -39.97
C ARG A 35 27.76 10.18 -40.13
N GLU A 36 28.01 9.35 -39.13
CA GLU A 36 29.16 8.42 -39.10
C GLU A 36 28.91 7.12 -39.88
N TYR A 37 27.67 6.62 -39.93
CA TYR A 37 27.38 5.31 -40.53
C TYR A 37 26.47 5.41 -41.76
N VAL A 38 25.36 6.14 -41.67
CA VAL A 38 24.36 6.14 -42.76
C VAL A 38 24.88 6.89 -43.99
N ARG A 39 25.47 8.07 -43.80
CA ARG A 39 26.00 8.91 -44.88
C ARG A 39 27.06 8.21 -45.75
N PRO A 40 28.13 7.61 -45.18
CA PRO A 40 29.15 6.95 -46.00
C PRO A 40 28.64 5.70 -46.72
N ILE A 41 27.71 4.94 -46.11
CA ILE A 41 27.12 3.77 -46.76
C ILE A 41 26.31 4.20 -48.00
N LEU A 42 25.51 5.26 -47.88
CA LEU A 42 24.70 5.78 -49.00
C LEU A 42 25.58 6.34 -50.13
N THR A 43 26.63 7.12 -49.79
CA THR A 43 27.52 7.69 -50.80
C THR A 43 28.34 6.62 -51.50
N ASN A 44 28.88 5.64 -50.75
CA ASN A 44 29.67 4.55 -51.32
C ASN A 44 28.80 3.60 -52.14
N GLY A 45 27.59 3.28 -51.67
CA GLY A 45 26.66 2.42 -52.40
C GLY A 45 26.39 2.95 -53.81
N ARG A 46 26.18 4.26 -53.96
CA ARG A 46 25.93 4.89 -55.27
C ARG A 46 27.11 4.75 -56.24
N VAL A 47 28.34 4.79 -55.73
CA VAL A 47 29.56 4.60 -56.55
C VAL A 47 29.69 3.14 -56.99
N PHE A 48 29.45 2.18 -56.10
CA PHE A 48 29.53 0.74 -56.42
C PHE A 48 28.51 0.28 -57.47
N PHE A 49 27.30 0.86 -57.46
CA PHE A 49 26.29 0.58 -58.50
C PHE A 49 26.71 1.06 -59.90
N GLY A 50 27.54 2.11 -59.99
CA GLY A 50 28.04 2.64 -61.26
C GLY A 50 29.17 1.81 -61.87
N GLU A 51 30.06 1.26 -61.03
CA GLU A 51 31.24 0.52 -61.52
C GLU A 51 30.95 -0.95 -61.86
N ARG A 52 30.14 -1.65 -61.05
CA ARG A 52 29.83 -3.08 -61.23
C ARG A 52 28.38 -3.42 -60.82
N PRO A 53 27.41 -3.27 -61.73
CA PRO A 53 25.99 -3.42 -61.39
C PRO A 53 25.61 -4.87 -61.02
N ILE A 54 26.23 -5.87 -61.65
CA ILE A 54 25.88 -7.30 -61.45
C ILE A 54 26.27 -7.80 -60.06
N THR A 55 27.48 -7.48 -59.58
CA THR A 55 27.93 -7.90 -58.25
C THR A 55 27.16 -7.19 -57.15
N THR A 56 26.83 -5.91 -57.37
CA THR A 56 26.13 -5.09 -56.38
C THR A 56 24.69 -5.54 -56.16
N THR A 57 23.95 -5.91 -57.21
CA THR A 57 22.60 -6.45 -57.07
C THR A 57 22.60 -7.82 -56.39
N PHE A 58 23.54 -8.71 -56.73
CA PHE A 58 23.69 -10.01 -56.06
C PHE A 58 23.94 -9.84 -54.56
N VAL A 59 24.90 -9.00 -54.16
CA VAL A 59 25.20 -8.73 -52.75
C VAL A 59 24.00 -8.11 -52.04
N THR A 60 23.28 -7.18 -52.68
CA THR A 60 22.09 -6.55 -52.10
C THR A 60 20.99 -7.57 -51.83
N ILE A 61 20.71 -8.44 -52.80
CA ILE A 61 19.70 -9.50 -52.68
C ILE A 61 20.13 -10.51 -51.63
N PHE A 62 21.37 -10.97 -51.66
CA PHE A 62 21.94 -11.89 -50.67
C PHE A 62 21.88 -11.30 -49.26
N CYS A 63 22.23 -10.01 -49.09
CA CYS A 63 22.15 -9.33 -47.81
C CYS A 63 20.70 -9.17 -47.33
N SER A 64 19.77 -8.82 -48.24
CA SER A 64 18.34 -8.71 -47.92
C SER A 64 17.75 -10.05 -47.46
N LEU A 65 18.07 -11.13 -48.19
CA LEU A 65 17.67 -12.50 -47.85
C LEU A 65 18.36 -13.02 -46.58
N GLY A 66 19.61 -12.63 -46.32
CA GLY A 66 20.37 -13.02 -45.14
C GLY A 66 19.99 -12.24 -43.87
N LEU A 67 19.52 -11.00 -44.01
CA LEU A 67 19.01 -10.20 -42.89
C LEU A 67 17.67 -10.73 -42.40
N PHE A 68 16.82 -11.25 -43.27
CA PHE A 68 15.51 -11.79 -42.91
C PHE A 68 15.57 -12.84 -41.78
N PRO A 69 16.35 -13.94 -41.88
CA PRO A 69 16.45 -14.93 -40.81
C PRO A 69 17.09 -14.36 -39.54
N VAL A 70 18.01 -13.40 -39.66
CA VAL A 70 18.64 -12.75 -38.48
C VAL A 70 17.63 -11.90 -37.71
N VAL A 71 16.86 -11.07 -38.41
CA VAL A 71 15.80 -10.25 -37.79
C VAL A 71 14.71 -11.13 -37.20
N PHE A 72 14.31 -12.20 -37.90
CA PHE A 72 13.32 -13.15 -37.41
C PHE A 72 13.80 -13.86 -36.14
N PHE A 73 15.05 -14.34 -36.13
CA PHE A 73 15.66 -14.95 -34.95
C PHE A 73 15.73 -13.98 -33.77
N LEU A 74 16.16 -12.74 -34.01
CA LEU A 74 16.23 -11.71 -32.96
C LEU A 74 14.84 -11.38 -32.41
N GLY A 75 13.84 -11.23 -33.29
CA GLY A 75 12.46 -10.99 -32.91
C GLY A 75 11.89 -12.13 -32.07
N LEU A 76 12.07 -13.38 -32.51
CA LEU A 76 11.65 -14.55 -31.74
C LEU A 76 12.38 -14.66 -30.40
N SER A 77 13.69 -14.39 -30.35
CA SER A 77 14.46 -14.42 -29.11
C SER A 77 13.93 -13.42 -28.07
N VAL A 78 13.70 -12.16 -28.48
CA VAL A 78 13.14 -11.13 -27.60
C VAL A 78 11.69 -11.47 -27.21
N PHE A 79 10.89 -11.98 -28.14
CA PHE A 79 9.52 -12.40 -27.88
C PHE A 79 9.46 -13.52 -26.84
N THR A 80 10.24 -14.58 -27.04
CA THR A 80 10.35 -15.69 -26.09
C THR A 80 10.80 -15.18 -24.72
N PHE A 81 11.87 -14.37 -24.67
CA PHE A 81 12.34 -13.80 -23.40
C PHE A 81 11.23 -13.02 -22.67
N THR A 82 10.51 -12.17 -23.40
CA THR A 82 9.41 -11.36 -22.85
C THR A 82 8.28 -12.23 -22.31
N VAL A 83 7.88 -13.27 -23.05
CA VAL A 83 6.83 -14.21 -22.62
C VAL A 83 7.25 -14.98 -21.37
N PHE A 84 8.51 -15.43 -21.29
CA PHE A 84 9.05 -16.10 -20.10
C PHE A 84 9.06 -15.18 -18.88
N VAL A 85 9.49 -13.93 -19.03
CA VAL A 85 9.48 -12.96 -17.92
C VAL A 85 8.04 -12.64 -17.48
N ALA A 86 7.14 -12.36 -18.42
CA ALA A 86 5.75 -12.05 -18.12
C ALA A 86 5.02 -13.21 -17.43
N SER A 87 5.23 -14.44 -17.91
CA SER A 87 4.66 -15.64 -17.31
C SER A 87 5.24 -15.90 -15.91
N ALA A 88 6.54 -15.78 -15.72
CA ALA A 88 7.17 -15.91 -14.41
C ALA A 88 6.62 -14.89 -13.40
N LEU A 89 6.45 -13.63 -13.83
CA LEU A 89 5.88 -12.58 -13.01
C LEU A 89 4.41 -12.86 -12.67
N GLY A 90 3.62 -13.31 -13.65
CA GLY A 90 2.23 -13.71 -13.45
C GLY A 90 2.09 -14.85 -12.44
N ILE A 91 2.90 -15.90 -12.57
CA ILE A 91 2.92 -17.04 -11.63
C ILE A 91 3.36 -16.57 -10.24
N ALA A 92 4.38 -15.72 -10.13
CA ALA A 92 4.84 -15.20 -8.85
C ALA A 92 3.76 -14.39 -8.12
N ILE A 93 3.05 -13.51 -8.83
CA ILE A 93 1.95 -12.72 -8.26
C ILE A 93 0.79 -13.64 -7.84
N ALA A 94 0.41 -14.59 -8.69
CA ALA A 94 -0.66 -15.54 -8.38
C ALA A 94 -0.32 -16.38 -7.14
N ALA A 95 0.90 -16.94 -7.08
CA ALA A 95 1.36 -17.70 -5.93
C ALA A 95 1.39 -16.84 -4.66
N SER A 96 1.95 -15.63 -4.73
CA SER A 96 1.99 -14.70 -3.59
C SER A 96 0.59 -14.40 -3.06
N THR A 97 -0.37 -14.15 -3.94
CA THR A 97 -1.77 -13.86 -3.57
C THR A 97 -2.41 -15.06 -2.87
N ILE A 98 -2.20 -16.28 -3.38
CA ILE A 98 -2.71 -17.50 -2.76
C ILE A 98 -2.15 -17.68 -1.34
N PHE A 99 -0.84 -17.49 -1.16
CA PHE A 99 -0.22 -17.59 0.16
C PHE A 99 -0.74 -16.54 1.11
N ILE A 100 -0.85 -15.28 0.68
CA ILE A 100 -1.40 -14.19 1.51
C ILE A 100 -2.83 -14.54 1.95
N LEU A 101 -3.68 -15.01 1.04
CA LEU A 101 -5.04 -15.41 1.37
C LEU A 101 -5.07 -16.61 2.34
N ALA A 102 -4.21 -17.61 2.13
CA ALA A 102 -4.09 -18.75 3.03
C ALA A 102 -3.67 -18.34 4.44
N PHE A 103 -2.68 -17.45 4.57
CA PHE A 103 -2.26 -16.90 5.85
C PHE A 103 -3.35 -16.05 6.50
N PHE A 104 -4.09 -15.28 5.72
CA PHE A 104 -5.21 -14.50 6.22
C PHE A 104 -6.31 -15.41 6.81
N VAL A 105 -6.68 -16.47 6.10
CA VAL A 105 -7.66 -17.46 6.60
C VAL A 105 -7.14 -18.14 7.86
N ALA A 106 -5.87 -18.53 7.91
CA ALA A 106 -5.26 -19.11 9.10
C ALA A 106 -5.30 -18.14 10.30
N LEU A 107 -4.99 -16.86 10.06
CA LEU A 107 -5.03 -15.82 11.08
C LEU A 107 -6.46 -15.64 11.62
N VAL A 108 -7.45 -15.53 10.74
CA VAL A 108 -8.87 -15.42 11.13
C VAL A 108 -9.31 -16.64 11.94
N SER A 109 -8.87 -17.85 11.54
CA SER A 109 -9.16 -19.08 12.28
C SER A 109 -8.56 -19.06 13.68
N VAL A 110 -7.31 -18.63 13.84
CA VAL A 110 -6.64 -18.50 15.15
C VAL A 110 -7.33 -17.44 16.01
N LEU A 111 -7.69 -16.29 15.45
CA LEU A 111 -8.43 -15.25 16.16
C LEU A 111 -9.80 -15.75 16.62
N ALA A 112 -10.52 -16.47 15.77
CA ALA A 112 -11.80 -17.06 16.14
C ALA A 112 -11.62 -18.08 17.28
N ALA A 113 -10.63 -18.97 17.19
CA ALA A 113 -10.33 -19.92 18.25
C ALA A 113 -9.96 -19.23 19.57
N ALA A 114 -9.12 -18.19 19.52
CA ALA A 114 -8.75 -17.39 20.68
C ALA A 114 -9.96 -16.67 21.28
N PHE A 115 -10.87 -16.15 20.46
CA PHE A 115 -12.11 -15.53 20.89
C PHE A 115 -13.02 -16.51 21.64
N PHE A 116 -13.26 -17.71 21.07
CA PHE A 116 -14.03 -18.75 21.75
C PHE A 116 -13.37 -19.21 23.04
N LEU A 117 -12.05 -19.39 23.02
CA LEU A 117 -11.27 -19.76 24.20
C LEU A 117 -11.42 -18.68 25.30
N SER A 118 -11.34 -17.40 24.93
CA SER A 118 -11.54 -16.28 25.86
C SER A 118 -12.94 -16.29 26.47
N ILE A 119 -13.98 -16.54 25.68
CA ILE A 119 -15.37 -16.66 26.19
C ILE A 119 -15.46 -17.83 27.18
N LEU A 120 -14.93 -18.99 26.83
CA LEU A 120 -14.97 -20.18 27.69
C LEU A 120 -14.22 -19.95 29.00
N LEU A 121 -13.01 -19.37 28.95
CA LEU A 121 -12.26 -18.99 30.14
C LEU A 121 -13.02 -17.97 31.00
N THR A 122 -13.69 -17.00 30.38
CA THR A 122 -14.47 -16.00 31.11
C THR A 122 -15.67 -16.64 31.82
N ILE A 123 -16.41 -17.52 31.14
CA ILE A 123 -17.52 -18.27 31.73
C ILE A 123 -17.02 -19.16 32.87
N LEU A 124 -15.91 -19.87 32.65
CA LEU A 124 -15.32 -20.77 33.65
C LEU A 124 -14.83 -20.01 34.88
N ALA A 125 -14.15 -18.87 34.69
CA ALA A 125 -13.70 -18.01 35.77
C ALA A 125 -14.89 -17.44 36.55
N LEU A 126 -15.93 -16.99 35.86
CA LEU A 126 -17.15 -16.48 36.48
C LEU A 126 -17.89 -17.59 37.25
N ALA A 127 -18.01 -18.78 36.67
CA ALA A 127 -18.60 -19.94 37.33
C ALA A 127 -17.79 -20.37 38.56
N SER A 128 -16.46 -20.40 38.46
CA SER A 128 -15.57 -20.71 39.58
C SER A 128 -15.69 -19.68 40.69
N PHE A 129 -15.71 -18.39 40.36
CA PHE A 129 -15.92 -17.31 41.32
C PHE A 129 -17.26 -17.44 42.05
N ILE A 130 -18.35 -17.66 41.30
CA ILE A 130 -19.68 -17.89 41.85
C ILE A 130 -19.67 -19.11 42.78
N PHE A 131 -19.05 -20.20 42.36
CA PHE A 131 -18.98 -21.44 43.12
C PHE A 131 -18.18 -21.27 44.43
N LEU A 132 -17.00 -20.66 44.37
CA LEU A 132 -16.18 -20.37 45.55
C LEU A 132 -16.93 -19.46 46.53
N ARG A 133 -17.60 -18.42 46.03
CA ARG A 133 -18.40 -17.52 46.86
C ARG A 133 -19.56 -18.25 47.53
N LEU A 134 -20.22 -19.17 46.82
CA LEU A 134 -21.30 -19.99 47.36
C LEU A 134 -20.80 -20.95 48.45
N VAL A 135 -19.64 -21.58 48.24
CA VAL A 135 -18.98 -22.44 49.25
C VAL A 135 -18.65 -21.64 50.51
N VAL A 136 -18.09 -20.44 50.37
CA VAL A 136 -17.78 -19.55 51.50
C VAL A 136 -19.06 -19.17 52.27
N LEU A 137 -20.12 -18.72 51.58
CA LEU A 137 -21.39 -18.38 52.23
C LEU A 137 -22.05 -19.58 52.91
N ALA A 138 -22.05 -20.75 52.26
CA ALA A 138 -22.60 -21.98 52.81
C ALA A 138 -21.85 -22.42 54.08
N SER A 139 -20.53 -22.21 54.13
CA SER A 139 -19.73 -22.52 55.32
C SER A 139 -20.02 -21.59 56.51
N MET A 140 -20.34 -20.31 56.25
CA MET A 140 -20.59 -19.33 57.31
C MET A 140 -22.03 -19.33 57.84
N GLN A 141 -23.04 -19.53 56.98
CA GLN A 141 -24.47 -19.34 57.31
C GLN A 141 -25.34 -20.60 57.12
N GLY A 142 -24.72 -21.73 56.72
CA GLY A 142 -25.41 -22.99 56.47
C GLY A 142 -26.44 -22.89 55.33
N ARG A 143 -27.58 -23.58 55.49
CA ARG A 143 -28.64 -23.65 54.46
C ARG A 143 -29.31 -22.30 54.15
N SER A 144 -29.33 -21.36 55.10
CA SER A 144 -30.00 -20.06 54.89
C SER A 144 -29.23 -19.16 53.92
N GLY A 145 -27.89 -19.26 53.90
CA GLY A 145 -27.03 -18.43 53.04
C GLY A 145 -27.26 -18.65 51.55
N VAL A 146 -27.64 -19.87 51.15
CA VAL A 146 -27.94 -20.19 49.74
C VAL A 146 -29.20 -19.46 49.24
N ALA A 147 -30.24 -19.38 50.08
CA ALA A 147 -31.49 -18.71 49.73
C ALA A 147 -31.31 -17.19 49.61
N VAL A 148 -30.52 -16.58 50.51
CA VAL A 148 -30.19 -15.14 50.45
C VAL A 148 -29.37 -14.84 49.20
N TRP A 149 -28.33 -15.63 48.91
CA TRP A 149 -27.50 -15.46 47.73
C TRP A 149 -28.29 -15.58 46.42
N ALA A 150 -29.20 -16.57 46.31
CA ALA A 150 -30.03 -16.72 45.12
C ALA A 150 -30.94 -15.51 44.88
N ASN A 151 -31.45 -14.91 45.95
CA ASN A 151 -32.32 -13.73 45.86
C ASN A 151 -31.52 -12.48 45.45
N GLU A 152 -30.30 -12.31 45.99
CA GLU A 152 -29.38 -11.27 45.55
C GLU A 152 -29.02 -11.42 44.07
N MET A 153 -28.67 -12.64 43.63
CA MET A 153 -28.25 -12.88 42.26
C MET A 153 -29.39 -12.62 41.27
N LYS A 154 -30.63 -12.95 41.64
CA LYS A 154 -31.82 -12.63 40.87
C LYS A 154 -32.02 -11.12 40.73
N HIS A 155 -31.78 -10.35 41.79
CA HIS A 155 -31.85 -8.88 41.75
C HIS A 155 -30.79 -8.26 40.84
N TYR A 156 -29.54 -8.74 40.89
CA TYR A 156 -28.47 -8.27 40.00
C TYR A 156 -28.78 -8.58 38.53
N LEU A 157 -29.29 -9.78 38.24
CA LEU A 157 -29.64 -10.19 36.87
C LEU A 157 -30.80 -9.36 36.30
N LEU A 158 -31.86 -9.13 37.09
CA LEU A 158 -32.99 -8.30 36.69
C LEU A 158 -32.60 -6.83 36.48
N TYR A 159 -31.69 -6.30 37.30
CA TYR A 159 -31.21 -4.93 37.15
C TYR A 159 -30.38 -4.76 35.88
N THR A 160 -29.45 -5.68 35.60
CA THR A 160 -28.61 -5.62 34.39
C THR A 160 -29.43 -5.73 33.10
N ILE A 161 -30.40 -6.64 33.04
CA ILE A 161 -31.25 -6.80 31.85
C ILE A 161 -32.13 -5.56 31.62
N LYS A 162 -32.72 -5.01 32.69
CA LYS A 162 -33.60 -3.83 32.59
C LYS A 162 -32.83 -2.54 32.30
N GLY A 163 -31.57 -2.44 32.73
CA GLY A 163 -30.69 -1.32 32.44
C GLY A 163 -30.29 -1.22 30.97
N ASN A 164 -30.04 -2.36 30.30
CA ASN A 164 -29.57 -2.38 28.91
C ASN A 164 -30.62 -1.84 27.92
N GLN A 165 -31.91 -2.11 28.14
CA GLN A 165 -32.99 -1.59 27.28
C GLN A 165 -33.19 -0.07 27.36
N ARG A 166 -32.85 0.55 28.51
CA ARG A 166 -32.99 2.00 28.67
C ARG A 166 -31.91 2.75 27.89
N ASN A 167 -30.73 2.15 27.72
CA ASN A 167 -29.65 2.75 26.94
C ASN A 167 -29.90 2.67 25.43
N GLU A 168 -30.58 1.63 24.93
CA GLU A 168 -30.97 1.56 23.50
C GLU A 168 -32.02 2.61 23.14
N GLN A 169 -32.97 2.91 24.04
CA GLN A 169 -33.96 3.97 23.82
C GLN A 169 -33.39 5.39 23.94
N ALA A 170 -32.33 5.58 24.74
CA ALA A 170 -31.63 6.85 24.82
C ALA A 170 -30.74 7.10 23.58
N LEU A 171 -30.18 6.04 22.98
CA LEU A 171 -29.36 6.14 21.77
C LEU A 171 -30.20 6.42 20.51
N THR A 172 -31.44 5.93 20.44
CA THR A 172 -32.34 6.19 19.30
C THR A 172 -33.04 7.55 19.35
N LEU A 173 -33.11 8.20 20.53
CA LEU A 173 -33.63 9.57 20.65
C LEU A 173 -32.57 10.65 20.36
N GLN A 174 -31.33 10.26 20.04
CA GLN A 174 -30.22 11.17 19.73
C GLN A 174 -29.79 11.13 18.25
N ASP A 175 -30.56 10.51 17.35
CA ASP A 175 -30.26 10.48 15.90
C ASP A 175 -31.17 11.39 15.06
N ASP A 176 -32.15 12.06 15.69
CA ASP A 176 -33.07 12.97 14.98
C ASP A 176 -32.73 14.47 15.18
N THR A 177 -31.59 14.81 15.79
CA THR A 177 -31.19 16.21 16.07
C THR A 177 -29.82 16.60 15.51
N PHE A 178 -29.51 16.21 14.27
CA PHE A 178 -28.42 16.82 13.49
C PHE A 178 -28.77 16.71 12.00
N SER A 179 -29.80 17.42 11.50
CA SER A 179 -29.73 18.84 11.13
C SER A 179 -28.36 19.26 10.59
N ASP A 180 -28.13 18.90 9.33
CA ASP A 180 -27.62 19.77 8.27
C ASP A 180 -26.77 20.96 8.74
N SER A 181 -25.47 20.70 8.92
CA SER A 181 -24.44 21.72 8.97
C SER A 181 -23.33 21.33 8.00
N THR A 182 -23.73 21.21 6.73
CA THR A 182 -22.82 21.43 5.62
C THR A 182 -22.40 22.90 5.72
N ASN A 183 -21.20 23.17 6.24
CA ASN A 183 -20.31 24.29 5.90
C ASN A 183 -19.30 24.53 7.03
N ASP A 184 -18.03 24.52 6.64
CA ASP A 184 -16.99 25.37 7.21
C ASP A 184 -16.40 24.96 8.57
N SER A 185 -15.38 24.13 8.52
CA SER A 185 -14.34 24.14 9.56
C SER A 185 -12.99 24.29 8.87
N GLY A 186 -12.64 25.55 8.66
CA GLY A 186 -11.29 26.00 8.40
C GLY A 186 -10.35 25.48 9.49
N ILE A 187 -9.34 24.74 9.05
CA ILE A 187 -8.17 24.42 9.84
C ILE A 187 -7.42 25.73 10.13
N LEU A 188 -7.49 26.17 11.38
CA LEU A 188 -6.61 27.21 11.93
C LEU A 188 -5.24 26.57 12.18
N ILE A 189 -4.34 26.71 11.21
CA ILE A 189 -2.91 26.50 11.42
C ILE A 189 -2.47 27.55 12.42
N GLN A 190 -2.15 27.13 13.63
CA GLN A 190 -1.56 27.96 14.66
C GLN A 190 -0.07 28.12 14.33
N PRO A 191 0.41 29.30 13.91
CA PRO A 191 1.83 29.50 13.64
C PRO A 191 2.61 29.39 14.94
N GLU A 192 3.52 28.42 14.95
CA GLU A 192 4.49 28.16 15.99
C GLU A 192 5.31 29.44 16.26
N LYS A 193 5.25 29.88 17.51
CA LYS A 193 5.94 31.06 18.06
C LYS A 193 7.44 30.75 18.13
N PRO A 194 8.31 31.42 17.35
CA PRO A 194 9.75 31.25 17.53
C PRO A 194 10.15 31.86 18.87
N ALA A 195 10.62 31.00 19.77
CA ALA A 195 11.29 31.40 21.00
C ALA A 195 12.63 32.02 20.64
N SER A 196 12.67 33.35 20.64
CA SER A 196 13.88 34.15 20.77
C SER A 196 14.07 34.49 22.25
N GLU A 197 15.03 33.81 22.88
CA GLU A 197 15.80 34.27 24.05
C GLU A 197 16.99 33.30 24.08
N ASP A 198 18.13 33.65 23.50
CA ASP A 198 19.05 34.69 23.94
C ASP A 198 19.67 34.36 25.31
N ASP A 199 20.93 34.74 25.38
CA ASP A 199 21.76 34.86 26.55
C ASP A 199 22.53 33.63 27.07
N THR A 200 23.86 33.81 26.96
CA THR A 200 24.83 33.72 28.07
C THR A 200 25.36 32.32 28.42
N LEU A 201 26.65 32.07 28.63
CA LEU A 201 27.87 32.85 28.83
C LEU A 201 29.07 31.87 28.72
N GLN A 202 30.22 32.43 28.33
CA GLN A 202 31.57 32.16 28.86
C GLN A 202 32.02 30.75 29.29
N GLN A 203 33.15 30.32 28.71
CA GLN A 203 34.38 29.93 29.45
C GLN A 203 35.50 29.71 28.41
N LYS A 204 36.49 30.58 28.22
CA LYS A 204 37.60 31.03 29.09
C LYS A 204 38.58 29.90 29.47
N SER A 205 39.86 30.11 29.10
CA SER A 205 41.09 29.44 29.58
C SER A 205 41.24 27.98 29.15
N ASN A 206 42.32 27.53 28.49
CA ASN A 206 43.74 27.89 28.53
C ASN A 206 44.44 27.43 27.25
#